data_AF-A0A9X0PL51-F1
#
_entry.id   AF-A0A9X0PL51-F1
#
_cell.length_a   1.000
_cell.length_b   1.000
_cell.length_c   1.000
_cell.angle_alpha   90.00
_cell.angle_beta   90.00
_cell.angle_gamma   90.00
#
_symmetry.space_group_name_H-M   'P 1'
#
loop_
_entity.id
_entity.type
_entity.pdbx_description
1 polymer ?
#
loop_
_entity_poly.entity_id
_entity_poly.type
_entity_poly.pdbx_seq_one_letter_code
_entity_poly.pdbx_strand_id
1 'polypeptide(L)'
;MKSTLRISLKSGEKIFINGAVLRVDRKVALEFLNDVTFLLENHVLQPDQATTPLRQLYFIAQMILINPEGREQSTNMFRKSVSMLLNCFQHDEVLAELKRIDGLVASGKAFEALKAIRGLYPIEEKILNNQEMTPATIEQIRKEIAPWR
;
A
#
# COMPACT_ATOMS: atom_id res chain seq x y z
N MET A 1 -22.02 -24.82 3.32
CA MET A 1 -21.92 -23.80 2.25
C MET A 1 -20.69 -22.96 2.54
N LYS A 2 -19.71 -22.86 1.64
CA LYS A 2 -18.57 -21.94 1.83
C LYS A 2 -19.15 -20.53 1.93
N SER A 3 -18.79 -19.77 2.95
CA SER A 3 -19.19 -18.36 3.07
C SER A 3 -18.64 -17.62 1.86
N THR A 4 -19.53 -17.16 1.00
CA THR A 4 -19.19 -16.31 -0.14
C THR A 4 -18.91 -14.89 0.36
N LEU A 5 -17.86 -14.27 -0.16
CA LEU A 5 -17.52 -12.90 0.20
C LEU A 5 -18.49 -11.95 -0.52
N ARG A 6 -19.22 -11.14 0.25
CA ARG A 6 -20.18 -10.18 -0.28
C ARG A 6 -19.76 -8.75 0.04
N ILE A 7 -19.69 -7.90 -0.99
CA ILE A 7 -19.33 -6.49 -0.89
C ILE A 7 -20.51 -5.64 -1.36
N SER A 8 -20.79 -4.54 -0.66
CA SER A 8 -21.76 -3.54 -1.10
C SER A 8 -21.03 -2.29 -1.60
N LEU A 9 -21.40 -1.81 -2.79
CA LEU A 9 -20.86 -0.58 -3.39
C LEU A 9 -21.96 0.46 -3.52
N LYS A 10 -21.63 1.72 -3.26
CA LYS A 10 -22.51 2.88 -3.49
C LYS A 10 -22.42 3.34 -4.95
N SER A 11 -23.40 4.12 -5.39
CA SER A 11 -23.36 4.75 -6.72
C SER A 11 -22.05 5.54 -6.90
N GLY A 12 -21.39 5.33 -8.04
CA GLY A 12 -20.12 5.95 -8.39
C GLY A 12 -18.87 5.29 -7.80
N GLU A 13 -19.00 4.39 -6.83
CA GLU A 13 -17.87 3.76 -6.14
C GLU A 13 -17.14 2.76 -7.04
N LYS A 14 -15.81 2.71 -6.88
CA LYS A 14 -14.95 1.78 -7.62
C LYS A 14 -14.46 0.61 -6.77
N ILE A 15 -14.26 -0.53 -7.43
CA ILE A 15 -13.56 -1.69 -6.89
C ILE A 15 -12.52 -2.17 -7.91
N PHE A 16 -11.33 -2.46 -7.41
CA PHE A 16 -10.21 -3.02 -8.15
C PHE A 16 -10.18 -4.51 -7.88
N ILE A 17 -10.25 -5.37 -8.90
CA ILE A 17 -10.32 -6.82 -8.76
C ILE A 17 -9.37 -7.45 -9.77
N ASN A 18 -8.33 -8.16 -9.31
CA ASN A 18 -7.35 -8.84 -10.17
C ASN A 18 -6.82 -7.98 -11.34
N GLY A 19 -6.68 -6.67 -11.14
CA GLY A 19 -6.25 -5.71 -12.18
C GLY A 19 -7.36 -5.01 -12.95
N ALA A 20 -8.60 -5.52 -12.92
CA ALA A 20 -9.74 -4.82 -13.50
C ALA A 20 -10.27 -3.75 -12.54
N VAL A 21 -10.74 -2.63 -13.09
CA VAL A 21 -11.43 -1.57 -12.33
C VAL A 21 -12.89 -1.57 -12.73
N LEU A 22 -13.77 -1.80 -11.75
CA LEU A 22 -15.21 -1.75 -11.93
C LEU A 22 -15.75 -0.50 -11.24
N ARG A 23 -16.67 0.20 -11.90
CA ARG A 23 -17.44 1.31 -11.32
C ARG A 23 -18.92 1.00 -11.45
N VAL A 24 -19.69 1.28 -10.41
CA VAL A 24 -21.13 1.03 -10.40
C VAL A 24 -21.89 2.35 -10.57
N ASP A 25 -23.00 2.32 -11.31
CA ASP A 25 -23.88 3.48 -11.55
C ASP A 25 -24.89 3.68 -10.41
N ARG A 26 -25.22 2.62 -9.68
CA ARG A 26 -26.14 2.63 -8.53
C ARG A 26 -25.63 1.72 -7.41
N LYS A 27 -26.35 1.72 -6.28
CA LYS A 27 -26.03 0.82 -5.17
C LYS A 27 -26.22 -0.64 -5.61
N VAL A 28 -25.19 -1.46 -5.45
CA VAL A 28 -25.23 -2.89 -5.78
C VAL A 28 -24.54 -3.72 -4.70
N ALA A 29 -24.87 -5.01 -4.65
CA ALA A 29 -24.12 -6.00 -3.90
C ALA A 29 -23.43 -6.95 -4.88
N LEU A 30 -22.11 -7.13 -4.72
CA LEU A 30 -21.32 -8.09 -5.47
C LEU A 30 -21.00 -9.28 -4.57
N GLU A 31 -21.12 -10.48 -5.12
CA GLU A 31 -20.76 -11.72 -4.45
C GLU A 31 -19.65 -12.40 -5.22
N PHE A 32 -18.56 -12.70 -4.53
CA PHE A 32 -17.44 -13.43 -5.10
C PHE A 32 -17.65 -14.92 -4.88
N LEU A 33 -17.73 -15.66 -5.98
CA LEU A 33 -17.91 -17.11 -5.98
C LEU A 33 -16.57 -17.88 -5.90
N ASN A 34 -15.45 -17.16 -6.04
CA ASN A 34 -14.08 -17.68 -5.99
C ASN A 34 -13.20 -16.75 -5.15
N ASP A 35 -12.00 -17.22 -4.81
CA ASP A 35 -10.98 -16.39 -4.17
C ASP A 35 -10.54 -15.27 -5.14
N VAL A 36 -10.57 -14.04 -4.65
CA VAL A 36 -10.23 -12.84 -5.43
C VAL A 36 -9.31 -11.93 -4.64
N THR A 37 -8.39 -11.27 -5.34
CA THR A 37 -7.66 -10.13 -4.79
C THR A 37 -8.38 -8.86 -5.19
N PHE A 38 -8.77 -8.04 -4.21
CA PHE A 38 -9.46 -6.78 -4.48
C PHE A 38 -9.05 -5.64 -3.55
N LEU A 39 -9.29 -4.42 -4.00
CA LEU A 39 -9.25 -3.20 -3.18
C LEU A 39 -10.47 -2.33 -3.49
N LEU A 40 -11.06 -1.76 -2.44
CA LEU A 40 -12.09 -0.73 -2.56
C LEU A 40 -11.44 0.64 -2.80
N GLU A 41 -12.13 1.54 -3.49
CA GLU A 41 -11.64 2.89 -3.79
C GLU A 41 -11.11 3.64 -2.56
N ASN A 42 -11.80 3.55 -1.41
CA ASN A 42 -11.37 4.20 -0.15
C ASN A 42 -10.07 3.62 0.44
N HIS A 43 -9.67 2.43 -0.01
CA HIS A 43 -8.39 1.81 0.36
C HIS A 43 -7.31 2.04 -0.70
N VAL A 44 -7.64 2.65 -1.84
CA VAL A 44 -6.68 2.99 -2.89
C VAL A 44 -6.09 4.36 -2.61
N LEU A 45 -4.77 4.40 -2.43
CA LEU A 45 -4.01 5.63 -2.34
C LEU A 45 -3.70 6.12 -3.76
N GLN A 46 -4.03 7.38 -4.04
CA GLN A 46 -3.70 8.01 -5.32
C GLN A 46 -2.22 8.45 -5.37
N PRO A 47 -1.60 8.53 -6.55
CA PRO A 47 -0.17 8.88 -6.67
C PRO A 47 0.20 10.21 -6.02
N ASP A 48 -0.67 11.22 -6.12
CA ASP A 48 -0.49 12.55 -5.51
C ASP A 48 -0.56 12.53 -3.98
N GLN A 49 -1.17 11.49 -3.39
CA GLN A 49 -1.29 11.29 -1.95
C GLN A 49 -0.09 10.53 -1.34
N ALA A 50 0.81 9.99 -2.17
CA ALA A 50 2.02 9.28 -1.75
C ALA A 50 3.13 10.27 -1.34
N THR A 51 2.84 11.13 -0.37
CA THR A 51 3.68 12.28 0.00
C THR A 51 4.68 12.00 1.13
N THR A 52 4.51 10.89 1.86
CA THR A 52 5.40 10.46 2.95
C THR A 52 6.03 9.10 2.64
N PRO A 53 7.19 8.77 3.24
CA PRO A 53 7.87 7.49 2.98
C PRO A 53 6.99 6.23 3.16
N LEU A 54 6.18 6.15 4.22
CA LEU A 54 5.28 5.01 4.44
C LEU A 54 4.07 5.04 3.51
N ARG A 55 3.58 6.22 3.12
CA ARG A 55 2.54 6.32 2.07
C ARG A 55 3.05 5.87 0.71
N GLN A 56 4.31 6.14 0.40
CA GLN A 56 4.98 5.63 -0.81
C GLN A 56 5.14 4.11 -0.73
N LEU A 57 5.57 3.58 0.41
CA LEU A 57 5.64 2.13 0.62
C LEU A 57 4.26 1.46 0.46
N TYR A 58 3.21 2.07 1.01
CA TYR A 58 1.82 1.62 0.83
C TYR A 58 1.42 1.62 -0.65
N PHE A 59 1.74 2.69 -1.38
CA PHE A 59 1.44 2.79 -2.80
C PHE A 59 2.09 1.66 -3.60
N ILE A 60 3.35 1.33 -3.32
CA ILE A 60 4.07 0.25 -3.99
C ILE A 60 3.45 -1.12 -3.64
N ALA A 61 3.15 -1.38 -2.37
CA ALA A 61 2.45 -2.60 -1.96
C ALA A 61 1.07 -2.74 -2.61
N GLN A 62 0.37 -1.63 -2.81
CA GLN A 62 -0.91 -1.61 -3.50
C GLN A 62 -0.76 -2.04 -4.95
N MET A 63 0.29 -1.60 -5.65
CA MET A 63 0.55 -2.01 -7.04
C MET A 63 0.76 -3.52 -7.16
N ILE A 64 1.37 -4.18 -6.16
CA ILE A 64 1.51 -5.66 -6.13
C ILE A 64 0.14 -6.36 -6.21
N LEU A 65 -0.90 -5.75 -5.61
CA LEU A 65 -2.26 -6.29 -5.60
C LEU A 65 -3.05 -5.94 -6.87
N ILE A 66 -2.99 -4.68 -7.32
CA ILE A 66 -3.88 -4.15 -8.36
C ILE A 66 -3.26 -4.07 -9.77
N ASN A 67 -1.96 -4.31 -9.91
CA ASN A 67 -1.29 -4.39 -11.22
C ASN A 67 -0.65 -5.78 -11.39
N PRO A 68 -1.39 -6.79 -11.89
CA PRO A 68 -0.87 -8.14 -12.03
C PRO A 68 0.31 -8.22 -13.01
N GLU A 69 0.32 -7.42 -14.09
CA GLU A 69 1.40 -7.40 -15.08
C GLU A 69 2.69 -6.81 -14.50
N GLY A 70 2.58 -5.74 -13.70
CA GLY A 70 3.70 -5.09 -13.03
C GLY A 70 4.06 -5.67 -11.66
N ARG A 71 3.53 -6.83 -11.29
CA ARG A 71 3.65 -7.37 -9.92
C ARG A 71 5.10 -7.62 -9.51
N GLU A 72 5.89 -8.25 -10.37
CA GLU A 72 7.30 -8.56 -10.07
C GLU A 72 8.11 -7.28 -9.89
N GLN A 73 7.96 -6.32 -10.81
CA GLN A 73 8.60 -5.01 -10.73
C GLN A 73 8.22 -4.30 -9.42
N SER A 74 6.93 -4.27 -9.09
CA SER A 74 6.41 -3.66 -7.87
C SER A 74 6.95 -4.34 -6.61
N THR A 75 7.08 -5.67 -6.63
CA THR A 75 7.65 -6.45 -5.51
C THR A 75 9.14 -6.15 -5.31
N ASN A 76 9.90 -6.05 -6.41
CA ASN A 76 11.31 -5.69 -6.35
C ASN A 76 11.51 -4.25 -5.85
N MET A 77 10.67 -3.32 -6.30
CA MET A 77 10.67 -1.95 -5.80
C MET A 77 10.31 -1.90 -4.31
N PHE A 78 9.30 -2.66 -3.89
CA PHE A 78 8.90 -2.75 -2.48
C PHE A 78 10.06 -3.17 -1.57
N ARG A 79 10.77 -4.24 -1.92
CA ARG A 79 11.93 -4.73 -1.15
C ARG A 79 13.04 -3.69 -1.03
N LYS A 80 13.32 -2.96 -2.12
CA LYS A 80 14.28 -1.85 -2.11
C LYS A 80 13.81 -0.73 -1.18
N SER A 81 12.55 -0.32 -1.28
CA SER A 81 11.97 0.70 -0.41
C SER A 81 12.02 0.31 1.06
N VAL A 82 11.63 -0.93 1.41
CA VAL A 82 11.76 -1.41 2.80
C VAL A 82 13.21 -1.33 3.28
N SER A 83 14.16 -1.80 2.48
CA SER A 83 15.59 -1.77 2.84
C SER A 83 16.09 -0.34 3.11
N MET A 84 15.64 0.62 2.31
CA MET A 84 15.97 2.03 2.52
C MET A 84 15.33 2.59 3.79
N LEU A 85 14.05 2.28 4.05
CA LEU A 85 13.34 2.74 5.24
C LEU A 85 13.95 2.17 6.53
N LEU A 86 14.38 0.91 6.50
CA LEU A 86 15.10 0.29 7.62
C LEU A 86 16.42 1.00 7.95
N ASN A 87 17.06 1.64 6.97
CA ASN A 87 18.27 2.43 7.18
C ASN A 87 17.97 3.88 7.60
N CYS A 88 16.77 4.39 7.29
CA CYS A 88 16.40 5.79 7.55
C CYS A 88 15.73 6.00 8.91
N PHE A 89 14.82 5.09 9.31
CA PHE A 89 14.15 5.19 10.60
C PHE A 89 15.07 4.79 11.76
N GLN A 90 14.94 5.47 12.90
CA GLN A 90 15.64 5.13 14.15
C GLN A 90 14.69 4.56 15.21
N HIS A 91 13.37 4.59 14.96
CA HIS A 91 12.35 4.18 15.91
C HIS A 91 12.18 2.65 15.88
N ASP A 92 12.51 1.97 16.98
CA ASP A 92 12.54 0.50 17.07
C ASP A 92 11.21 -0.17 16.67
N GLU A 93 10.08 0.39 17.11
CA GLU A 93 8.75 -0.13 16.73
C GLU A 93 8.53 -0.08 15.21
N VAL A 94 8.91 1.01 14.55
CA VAL A 94 8.79 1.16 13.09
C VAL A 94 9.71 0.16 12.39
N LEU A 95 10.95 0.01 12.87
CA LEU A 95 11.91 -0.94 12.31
C LEU A 95 11.46 -2.40 12.43
N ALA A 96 10.93 -2.79 13.59
CA ALA A 96 10.38 -4.12 13.82
C ALA A 96 9.19 -4.39 12.88
N GLU A 97 8.29 -3.41 12.75
CA GLU A 97 7.11 -3.54 11.90
C GLU A 97 7.47 -3.57 10.41
N LEU A 98 8.47 -2.79 9.96
CA LEU A 98 8.98 -2.85 8.59
C LEU A 98 9.55 -4.24 8.23
N LYS A 99 10.27 -4.89 9.16
CA LYS A 99 10.75 -6.28 8.96
C LYS A 99 9.58 -7.26 8.84
N ARG A 100 8.54 -7.08 9.66
CA ARG A 100 7.32 -7.90 9.59
C ARG A 100 6.58 -7.70 8.26
N ILE A 101 6.47 -6.45 7.81
CA ILE A 101 5.87 -6.05 6.54
C ILE A 101 6.59 -6.70 5.35
N ASP A 102 7.92 -6.72 5.37
CA ASP A 102 8.72 -7.41 4.32
C ASP A 102 8.36 -8.90 4.22
N GLY A 103 8.33 -9.58 5.38
CA GLY A 103 7.95 -11.00 5.46
C GLY A 103 6.52 -11.26 4.96
N LEU A 104 5.57 -10.36 5.23
CA LEU A 104 4.20 -10.46 4.71
C LEU A 104 4.19 -10.43 3.19
N VAL A 105 4.84 -9.45 2.57
CA VAL A 105 4.89 -9.34 1.10
C VAL A 105 5.62 -10.53 0.49
N ALA A 106 6.73 -10.97 1.07
CA ALA A 106 7.46 -12.15 0.62
C ALA A 106 6.61 -13.44 0.66
N SER A 107 5.67 -13.53 1.61
CA SER A 107 4.72 -14.64 1.73
C SER A 107 3.44 -14.50 0.89
N GLY A 108 3.34 -13.48 0.03
CA GLY A 108 2.15 -13.21 -0.79
C GLY A 108 1.00 -12.53 -0.05
N LYS A 109 1.22 -12.07 1.19
CA LYS A 109 0.24 -11.42 2.07
C LYS A 109 0.28 -9.90 1.96
N ALA A 110 0.23 -9.38 0.73
CA ALA A 110 0.36 -7.95 0.47
C ALA A 110 -0.82 -7.12 1.03
N PHE A 111 -2.02 -7.71 1.17
CA PHE A 111 -3.16 -7.03 1.78
C PHE A 111 -2.94 -6.79 3.28
N GLU A 112 -2.39 -7.76 4.00
CA GLU A 112 -1.98 -7.62 5.39
C GLU A 112 -0.86 -6.58 5.54
N ALA A 113 0.06 -6.53 4.57
CA ALA A 113 1.11 -5.51 4.54
C ALA A 113 0.51 -4.10 4.41
N LEU A 114 -0.50 -3.88 3.57
CA LEU A 114 -1.19 -2.57 3.49
C LEU A 114 -1.78 -2.13 4.82
N LYS A 115 -2.43 -3.04 5.55
CA LYS A 115 -2.98 -2.75 6.88
C LYS A 115 -1.90 -2.37 7.87
N ALA A 116 -0.81 -3.12 7.89
CA ALA A 116 0.35 -2.89 8.74
C ALA A 116 0.98 -1.51 8.48
N ILE A 117 1.26 -1.19 7.21
CA ILE A 117 1.83 0.09 6.80
C ILE A 117 0.92 1.25 7.22
N ARG A 118 -0.39 1.13 7.02
CA ARG A 118 -1.36 2.18 7.42
C ARG A 118 -1.38 2.40 8.93
N GLY A 119 -1.15 1.34 9.71
CA GLY A 119 -1.04 1.41 11.18
C GLY A 119 0.16 2.25 11.65
N LEU A 120 1.21 2.36 10.83
CA LEU A 120 2.39 3.16 11.14
C LEU A 120 2.25 4.65 10.80
N TYR A 121 1.23 5.07 10.05
CA TYR A 121 1.05 6.47 9.65
C TYR A 121 1.04 7.46 10.83
N PRO A 122 0.36 7.19 11.97
CA PRO A 122 0.38 8.12 13.10
C PRO A 122 1.77 8.27 13.73
N ILE A 123 2.60 7.22 13.70
CA ILE A 123 3.97 7.26 14.21
C ILE A 123 4.85 8.06 13.25
N GLU A 124 4.76 7.79 11.94
CA GLU A 124 5.49 8.56 10.93
C GLU A 124 5.14 10.05 10.97
N GLU A 125 3.86 10.39 11.14
CA GLU A 125 3.43 11.79 11.26
C GLU A 125 4.07 12.48 12.46
N LYS A 126 4.18 11.79 13.61
CA LYS A 126 4.89 12.32 14.79
C LYS A 126 6.39 12.50 14.53
N ILE A 127 7.05 11.53 13.89
CA ILE A 127 8.48 11.57 13.55
C ILE A 127 8.77 12.75 12.59
N LEU A 128 7.94 12.91 11.56
CA LEU A 128 8.05 14.00 10.58
C LEU A 128 7.81 15.37 11.21
N ASN A 129 6.81 15.49 12.09
CA ASN A 129 6.50 16.73 12.78
C ASN A 129 7.56 17.12 13.83
N ASN A 130 8.27 16.14 14.41
CA ASN A 130 9.32 16.36 15.40
C ASN A 130 10.73 16.52 14.79
N GLN A 131 10.87 16.60 13.45
CA GLN A 131 12.16 16.73 12.74
C GLN A 131 13.20 15.64 13.05
N GLU A 132 12.78 14.40 13.36
CA GLU A 132 13.72 13.28 13.54
C GLU A 132 14.25 12.71 12.21
N MET A 133 13.79 13.23 11.06
CA MET A 133 14.36 12.95 9.74
C MET A 133 14.86 14.22 9.08
N THR A 134 16.11 14.19 8.59
CA THR A 134 16.69 15.36 7.93
C THR A 134 15.97 15.68 6.62
N PRO A 135 15.81 16.96 6.25
CA PRO A 135 15.24 17.37 4.96
C PRO A 135 15.94 16.74 3.74
N ALA A 136 17.24 16.42 3.86
CA ALA A 136 18.02 15.76 2.82
C ALA A 136 17.54 14.33 2.53
N THR A 137 17.18 13.56 3.57
CA THR A 137 16.65 12.20 3.43
C THR A 137 15.30 12.21 2.69
N ILE A 138 14.43 13.16 3.03
CA ILE A 138 13.11 13.31 2.40
C ILE A 138 13.25 13.63 0.91
N GLU A 139 14.20 14.52 0.55
CA GLU A 139 14.46 14.90 -0.83
C GLU A 139 15.09 13.77 -1.66
N GLN A 140 15.94 12.94 -1.04
CA GLN A 140 16.53 11.78 -1.70
C GLN A 140 15.48 10.71 -2.02
N ILE A 141 14.58 10.42 -1.07
CA ILE A 141 13.44 9.53 -1.30
C ILE A 141 12.56 10.07 -2.44
N ARG A 142 12.27 11.37 -2.45
CA ARG A 142 11.50 12.01 -3.53
C ARG A 142 12.18 11.85 -4.89
N LYS A 143 13.49 12.06 -4.98
CA LYS A 143 14.26 11.95 -6.24
C LYS A 143 14.30 10.53 -6.80
N GLU A 144 14.37 9.51 -5.94
CA GLU A 144 14.34 8.12 -6.41
C GLU A 144 12.96 7.69 -6.91
N ILE A 145 11.90 8.35 -6.41
CA ILE A 145 10.50 8.06 -6.78
C ILE A 145 10.02 8.97 -7.93
N ALA A 146 10.66 10.12 -8.14
CA ALA A 146 10.36 11.08 -9.20
C ALA A 146 10.37 10.57 -10.65
N PRO A 147 11.14 9.54 -11.06
CA PRO A 147 11.11 9.04 -12.45
C PRO A 147 9.78 8.41 -12.87
N TRP A 148 8.83 8.27 -11.94
CA TRP A 148 7.60 7.52 -12.13
C TRP A 148 6.33 8.36 -11.91
N ARG A 149 6.44 9.69 -12.02
CA ARG A 149 5.30 10.60 -12.26
C ARG A 149 4.91 10.62 -13.72
#